data_AF-A0A8E2DWY8-F1
#
_entry.id   AF-A0A8E2DWY8-F1
#
_cell.length_a   1.000
_cell.length_b   1.000
_cell.length_c   1.000
_cell.angle_alpha   90.00
_cell.angle_beta   90.00
_cell.angle_gamma   90.00
#
_symmetry.space_group_name_H-M   'P 1'
#
loop_
_entity.id
_entity.type
_entity.pdbx_description
1 polymer ?
#
loop_
_entity_poly.entity_id
_entity_poly.type
_entity_poly.pdbx_seq_one_letter_code
_entity_poly.pdbx_strand_id
1 'polypeptide(L)'
;MTKYCYSQLSSPTNIRLLRLLPSKSDEESLQGELFEYRLRNSDKDKPSHPYEALSYVWNDDKKPQFIVIGNLHLDITQNLYTALLHLRDHDCARILWVDAICINQEKNEEKQVQIPLMAEIYAKALRVVVWLGNADNCSDQALEVIRLAGERSAGLSIAEAAPKSTPESVLQLLKRPWFRRIWVLQEMAAAQHVQIMCGSTKIDGYAFCLGIEFLGAASEDVRAQVTFLIRGAIFRSGKISRRYGKPSLDICSLGELLDMYHAHGATKLHDKVYALLGMCSDDLGKPEAAGLEPNYDLEWKELMRNVIQFILGSQVFVDTWEDKELAMIKSRGFILGKVSDVANTELGGQRLAVIHRSKQLGLITDDSWNLRKSAIPIQKGDFICVLQGTSKPTIIRLCDDHFIIIMIAAVHSEYTQAQSLSPTREFALQLGIAKNRVSEPVKACV
;
A
#
# COMPACT_ATOMS: atom_id res chain seq x y z
N MET A 1 14.53 35.64 -10.15
CA MET A 1 15.28 34.37 -10.28
C MET A 1 14.56 33.48 -11.28
N THR A 2 15.28 32.69 -12.06
CA THR A 2 14.71 31.87 -13.15
C THR A 2 14.22 30.52 -12.59
N LYS A 3 12.98 30.13 -12.90
CA LYS A 3 12.40 28.83 -12.50
C LYS A 3 13.10 27.69 -13.23
N TYR A 4 13.31 26.56 -12.54
CA TYR A 4 13.85 25.35 -13.12
C TYR A 4 12.88 24.75 -14.15
N CYS A 5 13.42 24.36 -15.30
CA CYS A 5 12.67 23.68 -16.35
C CYS A 5 13.21 22.26 -16.53
N TYR A 6 12.34 21.26 -16.40
CA TYR A 6 12.70 19.86 -16.56
C TYR A 6 13.11 19.53 -18.00
N SER A 7 14.27 18.90 -18.16
CA SER A 7 14.65 18.24 -19.43
C SER A 7 13.88 16.95 -19.62
N GLN A 8 13.54 16.59 -20.85
CA GLN A 8 12.91 15.30 -21.15
C GLN A 8 13.89 14.15 -20.85
N LEU A 9 13.38 13.08 -20.23
CA LEU A 9 14.15 11.86 -20.01
C LEU A 9 14.48 11.19 -21.34
N SER A 10 15.71 10.70 -21.48
CA SER A 10 16.20 10.04 -22.70
C SER A 10 15.61 8.65 -22.92
N SER A 11 15.05 8.03 -21.88
CA SER A 11 14.37 6.74 -21.94
C SER A 11 13.21 6.68 -20.92
N PRO A 12 12.11 5.96 -21.23
CA PRO A 12 11.02 5.75 -20.27
C PRO A 12 11.44 4.94 -19.03
N THR A 13 12.55 4.21 -19.08
CA THR A 13 13.10 3.45 -17.93
C THR A 13 14.10 4.26 -17.10
N ASN A 14 14.45 5.46 -17.53
CA ASN A 14 15.32 6.33 -16.77
C ASN A 14 14.49 7.14 -15.78
N ILE A 15 15.15 7.54 -14.70
CA ILE A 15 14.60 8.40 -13.66
C ILE A 15 15.56 9.58 -13.46
N ARG A 16 15.12 10.63 -12.78
CA ARG A 16 16.05 11.63 -12.25
C ARG A 16 16.43 11.28 -10.82
N LEU A 17 17.66 11.64 -10.43
CA LEU A 17 18.10 11.63 -9.04
C LEU A 17 18.60 13.03 -8.67
N LEU A 18 18.37 13.40 -7.42
CA LEU A 18 18.87 14.61 -6.80
C LEU A 18 20.21 14.31 -6.13
N ARG A 19 21.28 14.96 -6.58
CA ARG A 19 22.49 15.15 -5.79
C ARG A 19 22.26 16.36 -4.88
N LEU A 20 21.99 16.12 -3.61
CA LEU A 20 21.90 17.16 -2.58
C LEU A 20 23.32 17.55 -2.17
N LEU A 21 23.70 18.82 -2.37
CA LEU A 21 25.04 19.30 -2.08
C LEU A 21 25.23 19.56 -0.57
N PRO A 22 26.44 19.32 -0.04
CA PRO A 22 26.72 19.57 1.37
C PRO A 22 26.80 21.07 1.68
N SER A 23 26.66 21.42 2.95
CA SER A 23 26.87 22.78 3.45
C SER A 23 27.40 22.76 4.88
N LYS A 24 28.33 23.66 5.20
CA LYS A 24 28.82 23.85 6.57
C LYS A 24 27.84 24.58 7.48
N SER A 25 26.90 25.32 6.90
CA SER A 25 25.88 26.08 7.64
C SER A 25 24.48 25.61 7.27
N ASP A 26 23.65 25.42 8.29
CA ASP A 26 22.23 25.11 8.10
C ASP A 26 21.43 26.32 7.59
N GLU A 27 21.98 27.53 7.71
CA GLU A 27 21.38 28.77 7.21
C GLU A 27 21.56 28.97 5.70
N GLU A 28 22.56 28.30 5.10
CA GLU A 28 22.75 28.35 3.66
C GLU A 28 21.59 27.67 2.92
N SER A 29 21.18 28.27 1.81
CA SER A 29 20.12 27.73 0.95
C SER A 29 20.44 26.31 0.49
N LEU A 30 19.41 25.46 0.39
CA LEU A 30 19.57 24.13 -0.22
C LEU A 30 20.05 24.26 -1.67
N GLN A 31 21.11 23.52 -2.01
CA GLN A 31 21.63 23.42 -3.36
C GLN A 31 21.66 21.96 -3.80
N GLY A 32 21.41 21.72 -5.09
CA GLY A 32 21.45 20.39 -5.66
C GLY A 32 21.70 20.36 -7.16
N GLU A 33 21.88 19.16 -7.66
CA GLU A 33 21.98 18.86 -9.09
C GLU A 33 21.01 17.73 -9.43
N LEU A 34 20.26 17.90 -10.51
CA LEU A 34 19.42 16.84 -11.07
C LEU A 34 20.14 16.18 -12.24
N PHE A 35 20.24 14.86 -12.21
CA PHE A 35 20.85 14.09 -13.28
C PHE A 35 20.05 12.84 -13.60
N GLU A 36 20.15 12.38 -14.84
CA GLU A 36 19.45 11.20 -15.30
C GLU A 36 20.16 9.91 -14.84
N TYR A 37 19.37 8.94 -14.39
CA TYR A 37 19.81 7.67 -13.86
C TYR A 37 19.05 6.53 -14.53
N ARG A 38 19.79 5.53 -15.00
CA ARG A 38 19.20 4.34 -15.65
C ARG A 38 18.92 3.25 -14.62
N LEU A 39 17.64 2.94 -14.39
CA LEU A 39 17.24 1.74 -13.66
C LEU A 39 17.61 0.51 -14.51
N ARG A 40 18.63 -0.25 -14.08
CA ARG A 40 19.16 -1.39 -14.86
C ARG A 40 18.31 -2.64 -14.68
N ASN A 41 18.08 -3.40 -15.75
CA ASN A 41 17.13 -4.51 -15.75
C ASN A 41 17.71 -5.86 -15.29
N SER A 42 19.04 -5.99 -15.14
CA SER A 42 19.67 -7.28 -14.84
C SER A 42 20.64 -7.23 -13.65
N ASP A 43 20.63 -8.30 -12.85
CA ASP A 43 21.59 -8.55 -11.76
C ASP A 43 23.06 -8.66 -12.27
N LYS A 44 23.25 -8.84 -13.59
CA LYS A 44 24.58 -8.94 -14.21
C LYS A 44 25.25 -7.59 -14.41
N ASP A 45 24.47 -6.50 -14.37
CA ASP A 45 24.99 -5.16 -14.54
C ASP A 45 25.41 -4.60 -13.18
N LYS A 46 26.71 -4.33 -12.98
CA LYS A 46 27.19 -3.64 -11.76
C LYS A 46 26.35 -2.37 -11.51
N PRO A 47 25.79 -2.13 -10.31
CA PRO A 47 25.01 -0.93 -10.04
C PRO A 47 25.84 0.31 -10.38
N SER A 48 25.26 1.29 -11.10
CA SER A 48 26.02 2.47 -11.52
C SER A 48 26.39 3.32 -10.33
N HIS A 49 25.43 3.64 -9.45
CA HIS A 49 25.63 4.34 -8.18
C HIS A 49 24.49 4.02 -7.20
N PRO A 50 24.76 3.83 -5.89
CA PRO A 50 23.72 3.72 -4.88
C PRO A 50 23.02 5.08 -4.67
N TYR A 51 21.73 5.03 -4.37
CA TYR A 51 20.93 6.19 -3.98
C TYR A 51 19.99 5.81 -2.85
N GLU A 52 19.46 6.80 -2.14
CA GLU A 52 18.44 6.62 -1.10
C GLU A 52 17.11 7.16 -1.62
N ALA A 53 15.98 6.62 -1.17
CA ALA A 53 14.67 7.15 -1.51
C ALA A 53 14.04 7.84 -0.30
N LEU A 54 13.39 8.98 -0.52
CA LEU A 54 12.68 9.70 0.54
C LEU A 54 11.20 9.31 0.55
N SER A 55 10.68 9.03 1.74
CA SER A 55 9.25 8.83 1.99
C SER A 55 8.80 9.88 3.00
N TYR A 56 7.90 10.77 2.59
CA TYR A 56 7.48 11.93 3.40
C TYR A 56 6.08 12.40 2.99
N VAL A 57 5.39 13.11 3.88
CA VAL A 57 4.04 13.64 3.60
C VAL A 57 4.11 14.86 2.69
N TRP A 58 3.32 14.85 1.62
CA TRP A 58 3.06 16.04 0.83
C TRP A 58 2.08 16.93 1.58
N ASN A 59 2.53 18.10 2.03
CA ASN A 59 1.67 19.11 2.66
C ASN A 59 1.41 20.23 1.65
N ASP A 60 0.16 20.68 1.55
CA ASP A 60 -0.17 21.91 0.84
C ASP A 60 0.22 23.11 1.71
N ASP A 61 1.44 23.60 1.50
CA ASP A 61 1.93 24.77 2.20
C ASP A 61 1.57 26.05 1.43
N LYS A 62 0.94 27.01 2.13
CA LYS A 62 0.62 28.35 1.59
C LYS A 62 1.85 29.21 1.30
N LYS A 63 3.05 28.75 1.66
CA LYS A 63 4.34 29.42 1.48
C LYS A 63 5.36 28.42 0.92
N PRO A 64 5.52 28.32 -0.41
CA PRO A 64 6.51 27.42 -0.99
C PRO A 64 7.93 27.86 -0.62
N GLN A 65 8.80 26.90 -0.37
CA GLN A 65 10.25 27.07 -0.26
C GLN A 65 10.88 26.67 -1.60
N PHE A 66 12.21 26.79 -1.73
CA PHE A 66 12.90 26.36 -2.94
C PHE A 66 14.22 25.67 -2.66
N ILE A 67 14.64 24.83 -3.59
CA ILE A 67 16.01 24.33 -3.73
C ILE A 67 16.62 24.92 -4.99
N VAL A 68 17.89 25.29 -4.93
CA VAL A 68 18.63 25.79 -6.09
C VAL A 68 19.23 24.61 -6.85
N ILE A 69 18.76 24.37 -8.07
CA ILE A 69 19.29 23.33 -8.98
C ILE A 69 20.23 24.00 -9.99
N GLY A 70 21.53 23.86 -9.78
CA GLY A 70 22.54 24.65 -10.49
C GLY A 70 22.39 26.14 -10.17
N ASN A 71 21.80 26.91 -11.09
CA ASN A 71 21.51 28.35 -10.92
C ASN A 71 20.00 28.68 -11.01
N LEU A 72 19.14 27.65 -10.95
CA LEU A 72 17.70 27.76 -11.16
C LEU A 72 16.92 27.37 -9.91
N HIS A 73 15.74 27.97 -9.73
CA HIS A 73 14.90 27.72 -8.55
C HIS A 73 13.86 26.63 -8.84
N LEU A 74 13.82 25.61 -8.00
CA LEU A 74 12.74 24.61 -8.00
C LEU A 74 11.94 24.74 -6.71
N ASP A 75 10.66 25.09 -6.84
CA ASP A 75 9.75 25.24 -5.71
C ASP A 75 9.44 23.88 -5.07
N ILE A 76 9.47 23.83 -3.75
CA ILE A 76 9.20 22.65 -2.93
C ILE A 76 8.37 23.04 -1.70
N THR A 77 7.69 22.06 -1.11
CA THR A 77 6.91 22.28 0.12
C THR A 77 7.82 22.57 1.31
N GLN A 78 7.31 23.22 2.35
CA GLN A 78 8.06 23.47 3.58
C GLN A 78 8.45 22.15 4.24
N ASN A 79 7.58 21.13 4.20
CA ASN A 79 7.90 19.83 4.75
C ASN A 79 9.09 19.18 4.02
N LEU A 80 9.11 19.24 2.68
CA LEU A 80 10.23 18.70 1.91
C LEU A 80 11.52 19.50 2.12
N TYR A 81 11.44 20.83 2.13
CA TYR A 81 12.59 21.70 2.43
C TYR A 81 13.23 21.33 3.76
N THR A 82 12.41 21.20 4.81
CA THR A 82 12.86 20.82 6.14
C THR A 82 13.46 19.41 6.18
N ALA A 83 12.86 18.46 5.47
CA ALA A 83 13.40 17.10 5.35
C ALA A 83 14.79 17.13 4.69
N LEU A 84 14.94 17.85 3.57
CA LEU A 84 16.21 17.97 2.87
C LEU A 84 17.28 18.67 3.70
N LEU A 85 16.93 19.67 4.52
CA LEU A 85 17.87 20.28 5.47
C LEU A 85 18.40 19.25 6.47
N HIS A 86 17.54 18.44 7.09
CA HIS A 86 17.97 17.40 8.03
C HIS A 86 18.72 16.24 7.36
N LEU A 87 18.53 16.06 6.05
CA LEU A 87 19.26 15.08 5.26
C LEU A 87 20.58 15.62 4.74
N ARG A 88 20.73 16.94 4.56
CA ARG A 88 21.96 17.57 4.07
C ARG A 88 23.09 17.27 5.04
N ASP A 89 24.19 16.77 4.49
CA ASP A 89 25.39 16.48 5.25
C ASP A 89 26.35 17.70 5.16
N HIS A 90 27.27 17.82 6.10
CA HIS A 90 28.21 18.94 6.13
C HIS A 90 29.38 18.81 5.16
N ASP A 91 29.68 17.60 4.73
CA ASP A 91 30.91 17.28 4.00
C ASP A 91 30.63 16.50 2.71
N CYS A 92 29.58 15.67 2.70
CA CYS A 92 29.32 14.75 1.59
C CYS A 92 28.02 15.06 0.86
N ALA A 93 28.06 15.08 -0.46
CA ALA A 93 26.83 15.10 -1.24
C ALA A 93 26.05 13.79 -1.07
N ARG A 94 24.71 13.87 -1.02
CA ARG A 94 23.82 12.70 -0.94
C ARG A 94 23.05 12.53 -2.23
N ILE A 95 22.87 11.29 -2.67
CA ILE A 95 22.09 10.97 -3.87
C ILE A 95 20.72 10.45 -3.43
N LEU A 96 19.68 11.23 -3.73
CA LEU A 96 18.31 11.00 -3.28
C LEU A 96 17.37 10.86 -4.48
N TRP A 97 16.43 9.92 -4.38
CA TRP A 97 15.20 9.96 -5.16
C TRP A 97 14.09 10.58 -4.29
N VAL A 98 13.49 11.64 -4.79
CA VAL A 98 12.39 12.38 -4.16
C VAL A 98 11.36 12.63 -5.23
N ASP A 99 10.18 12.00 -5.12
CA ASP A 99 9.10 12.06 -6.11
C ASP A 99 8.76 13.48 -6.60
N ALA A 100 8.56 14.43 -5.69
CA ALA A 100 8.20 15.82 -6.03
C ALA A 100 9.30 16.59 -6.78
N ILE A 101 10.56 16.14 -6.69
CA ILE A 101 11.70 16.78 -7.36
C ILE A 101 12.11 16.00 -8.61
N CYS A 102 12.10 14.66 -8.55
CA CYS A 102 12.65 13.79 -9.59
C CYS A 102 11.65 13.52 -10.73
N ILE A 103 10.36 13.65 -10.47
CA ILE A 103 9.28 13.57 -11.46
C ILE A 103 8.77 14.99 -11.73
N ASN A 104 8.59 15.33 -13.00
CA ASN A 104 7.91 16.56 -13.40
C ASN A 104 6.41 16.46 -13.10
N GLN A 105 6.01 17.01 -11.95
CA GLN A 105 4.63 16.93 -11.45
C GLN A 105 3.61 17.68 -12.31
N GLU A 106 4.07 18.64 -13.12
CA GLU A 106 3.25 19.47 -14.02
C GLU A 106 2.87 18.73 -15.31
N LYS A 107 3.50 17.60 -15.64
CA LYS A 107 3.22 16.82 -16.86
C LYS A 107 2.62 15.46 -16.54
N ASN A 108 1.35 15.26 -16.92
CA ASN A 108 0.67 13.98 -16.72
C ASN A 108 1.40 12.84 -17.45
N GLU A 109 1.86 13.08 -18.68
CA GLU A 109 2.56 12.09 -19.51
C GLU A 109 3.80 11.52 -18.80
N GLU A 110 4.53 12.36 -18.07
CA GLU A 110 5.69 11.89 -17.31
C GLU A 110 5.26 11.04 -16.11
N LYS A 111 4.20 11.46 -15.39
CA LYS A 111 3.66 10.68 -14.27
C LYS A 111 3.15 9.30 -14.71
N GLN A 112 2.47 9.21 -15.86
CA GLN A 112 1.99 7.94 -16.42
C GLN A 112 3.14 6.94 -16.65
N VAL A 113 4.34 7.43 -16.96
CA VAL A 113 5.54 6.59 -17.17
C VAL A 113 6.30 6.32 -15.87
N GLN A 114 6.47 7.32 -15.01
CA GLN A 114 7.33 7.23 -13.82
C GLN A 114 6.65 6.55 -12.62
N ILE A 115 5.34 6.75 -12.41
CA ILE A 115 4.61 6.14 -11.28
C ILE A 115 4.68 4.61 -11.30
N PRO A 116 4.48 3.92 -12.45
CA PRO A 116 4.66 2.48 -12.52
C PRO A 116 6.07 2.00 -12.11
N LEU A 117 7.10 2.85 -12.19
CA LEU A 117 8.47 2.50 -11.81
C LEU A 117 8.72 2.63 -10.30
N MET A 118 7.83 3.25 -9.52
CA MET A 118 8.09 3.53 -8.11
C MET A 118 8.46 2.28 -7.30
N ALA A 119 7.80 1.14 -7.53
CA ALA A 119 8.13 -0.11 -6.85
C ALA A 119 9.60 -0.48 -7.07
N GLU A 120 10.08 -0.32 -8.31
CA GLU A 120 11.47 -0.58 -8.68
C GLU A 120 12.45 0.44 -8.11
N ILE A 121 12.06 1.71 -8.07
CA ILE A 121 12.88 2.77 -7.50
C ILE A 121 13.09 2.54 -6.00
N TYR A 122 12.04 2.23 -5.24
CA TYR A 122 12.15 1.98 -3.81
C TYR A 122 12.85 0.65 -3.49
N ALA A 123 12.63 -0.40 -4.29
CA ALA A 123 13.31 -1.68 -4.08
C ALA A 123 14.81 -1.60 -4.34
N LYS A 124 15.26 -0.76 -5.29
CA LYS A 124 16.69 -0.60 -5.61
C LYS A 124 17.40 0.50 -4.83
N ALA A 125 16.67 1.28 -4.06
CA ALA A 125 17.28 2.22 -3.14
C ALA A 125 18.12 1.47 -2.10
N LEU A 126 19.29 2.02 -1.76
CA LEU A 126 20.15 1.54 -0.69
C LEU A 126 19.36 1.47 0.64
N ARG A 127 18.53 2.49 0.86
CA ARG A 127 17.54 2.55 1.92
C ARG A 127 16.45 3.55 1.60
N VAL A 128 15.33 3.38 2.29
CA VAL A 128 14.23 4.33 2.28
C VAL A 128 14.26 5.11 3.58
N VAL A 129 14.40 6.42 3.48
CA VAL A 129 14.35 7.33 4.64
C VAL A 129 12.93 7.81 4.80
N VAL A 130 12.31 7.47 5.92
CA VAL A 130 10.97 7.92 6.31
C VAL A 130 11.12 9.20 7.12
N TRP A 131 10.60 10.31 6.59
CA TRP A 131 10.57 11.60 7.28
C TRP A 131 9.19 11.83 7.90
N LEU A 132 9.13 11.81 9.23
CA LEU A 132 7.90 12.03 9.99
C LEU A 132 7.64 13.50 10.30
N GLY A 133 8.52 14.44 9.92
CA GLY A 133 8.43 15.86 10.26
C GLY A 133 9.40 16.29 11.36
N ASN A 134 9.37 17.57 11.71
CA ASN A 134 10.18 18.14 12.79
C ASN A 134 9.91 17.47 14.14
N ALA A 135 10.87 17.65 15.05
CA ALA A 135 10.63 17.41 16.45
C ALA A 135 9.52 18.35 16.94
N ASP A 136 8.42 17.79 17.39
CA ASP A 136 7.28 18.50 17.99
C ASP A 136 6.63 17.60 19.06
N ASN A 137 6.00 18.18 20.08
CA ASN A 137 5.22 17.49 21.11
C ASN A 137 5.92 16.22 21.68
N CYS A 138 7.20 16.34 22.03
CA CYS A 138 8.04 15.25 22.56
C CYS A 138 8.26 14.05 21.60
N SER A 139 8.14 14.24 20.29
CA SER A 139 8.37 13.18 19.28
C SER A 139 9.79 12.60 19.25
N ASP A 140 10.79 13.40 19.64
CA ASP A 140 12.16 12.95 19.88
C ASP A 140 12.23 11.97 21.05
N GLN A 141 11.54 12.28 22.16
CA GLN A 141 11.36 11.37 23.29
C GLN A 141 10.59 10.12 22.87
N ALA A 142 9.60 10.25 21.97
CA ALA A 142 8.83 9.11 21.47
C ALA A 142 9.72 8.10 20.73
N LEU A 143 10.59 8.56 19.82
CA LEU A 143 11.52 7.66 19.12
C LEU A 143 12.51 6.98 20.08
N GLU A 144 12.98 7.70 21.10
CA GLU A 144 13.87 7.11 22.11
C GLU A 144 13.17 6.07 22.99
N VAL A 145 11.92 6.34 23.39
CA VAL A 145 11.09 5.38 24.12
C VAL A 145 10.85 4.11 23.29
N ILE A 146 10.56 4.26 21.99
CA ILE A 146 10.39 3.14 21.06
C ILE A 146 11.70 2.36 20.93
N ARG A 147 12.84 3.05 20.80
CA ARG A 147 14.17 2.43 20.70
C ARG A 147 14.47 1.56 21.92
N LEU A 148 14.29 2.11 23.13
CA LEU A 148 14.49 1.39 24.39
C LEU A 148 13.53 0.21 24.54
N ALA A 149 12.27 0.35 24.11
CA ALA A 149 11.31 -0.75 24.08
C ALA A 149 11.75 -1.86 23.11
N GLY A 150 12.28 -1.49 21.94
CA GLY A 150 12.82 -2.43 20.95
C GLY A 150 14.01 -3.22 21.47
N GLU A 151 14.95 -2.55 22.16
CA GLU A 151 16.09 -3.22 22.83
C GLU A 151 15.62 -4.23 23.88
N ARG A 152 14.60 -3.89 24.67
CA ARG A 152 14.00 -4.82 25.64
C ARG A 152 13.34 -6.01 24.96
N SER A 153 12.56 -5.77 23.90
CA SER A 153 11.94 -6.83 23.11
C SER A 153 12.97 -7.78 22.49
N ALA A 154 14.17 -7.28 22.17
CA ALA A 154 15.27 -8.07 21.64
C ALA A 154 16.13 -8.75 22.73
N GLY A 155 15.83 -8.53 24.02
CA GLY A 155 16.62 -9.08 25.13
C GLY A 155 17.99 -8.40 25.33
N LEU A 156 18.17 -7.20 24.76
CA LEU A 156 19.44 -6.44 24.82
C LEU A 156 19.54 -5.52 26.04
N SER A 157 18.48 -5.44 26.87
CA SER A 157 18.41 -4.60 28.07
C SER A 157 17.87 -5.38 29.26
N ILE A 158 18.43 -5.13 30.45
CA ILE A 158 18.11 -5.82 31.72
C ILE A 158 16.98 -5.10 32.50
N ALA A 159 16.29 -4.13 31.88
CA ALA A 159 15.34 -3.24 32.55
C ALA A 159 13.93 -3.85 32.75
N GLU A 160 13.14 -3.20 33.62
CA GLU A 160 11.81 -3.61 34.10
C GLU A 160 10.78 -3.90 32.98
N ALA A 161 9.71 -4.62 33.39
CA ALA A 161 8.59 -5.05 32.56
C ALA A 161 7.97 -3.94 31.69
N ALA A 162 7.29 -4.34 30.61
CA ALA A 162 6.63 -3.41 29.70
C ALA A 162 5.70 -2.43 30.46
N PRO A 163 5.67 -1.15 30.09
CA PRO A 163 4.78 -0.19 30.72
C PRO A 163 3.32 -0.65 30.56
N LYS A 164 2.50 -0.41 31.59
CA LYS A 164 1.08 -0.84 31.61
C LYS A 164 0.24 -0.22 30.48
N SER A 165 0.71 0.87 29.88
CA SER A 165 0.05 1.56 28.78
C SER A 165 1.09 2.20 27.86
N THR A 166 0.75 2.35 26.58
CA THR A 166 1.56 3.10 25.61
C THR A 166 1.70 4.57 26.02
N PRO A 167 2.93 5.13 26.04
CA PRO A 167 3.13 6.55 26.32
C PRO A 167 2.45 7.48 25.30
N GLU A 168 1.91 8.61 25.77
CA GLU A 168 1.18 9.55 24.89
C GLU A 168 2.06 10.12 23.77
N SER A 169 3.35 10.35 24.03
CA SER A 169 4.30 10.82 23.00
C SER A 169 4.41 9.84 21.82
N VAL A 170 4.38 8.53 22.09
CA VAL A 170 4.36 7.48 21.06
C VAL A 170 3.03 7.51 20.30
N LEU A 171 1.90 7.65 21.00
CA LEU A 171 0.59 7.76 20.35
C LEU A 171 0.50 9.00 19.44
N GLN A 172 1.04 10.14 19.85
CA GLN A 172 1.06 11.37 19.05
C GLN A 172 1.96 11.24 17.82
N LEU A 173 3.13 10.60 17.95
CA LEU A 173 3.98 10.28 16.81
C LEU A 173 3.25 9.41 15.79
N LEU A 174 2.56 8.37 16.25
CA LEU A 174 1.81 7.43 15.41
C LEU A 174 0.55 8.05 14.78
N LYS A 175 -0.01 9.12 15.34
CA LYS A 175 -1.11 9.89 14.74
C LYS A 175 -0.68 10.75 13.56
N ARG A 176 0.63 10.90 13.30
CA ARG A 176 1.13 11.73 12.20
C ARG A 176 0.63 11.20 10.83
N PRO A 177 0.32 12.09 9.87
CA PRO A 177 -0.35 11.70 8.63
C PRO A 177 0.39 10.66 7.78
N TRP A 178 1.73 10.58 7.91
CA TRP A 178 2.55 9.65 7.15
C TRP A 178 2.05 8.20 7.25
N PHE A 179 1.73 7.73 8.47
CA PHE A 179 1.29 6.35 8.70
C PHE A 179 -0.05 6.00 8.06
N ARG A 180 -0.81 6.98 7.59
CA ARG A 180 -2.15 6.78 7.00
C ARG A 180 -2.15 6.88 5.49
N ARG A 181 -1.06 7.29 4.85
CA ARG A 181 -1.05 7.51 3.39
C ARG A 181 -0.98 6.20 2.63
N ILE A 182 -1.73 6.09 1.54
CA ILE A 182 -1.71 4.86 0.74
C ILE A 182 -0.37 4.63 0.02
N TRP A 183 0.29 5.70 -0.44
CA TRP A 183 1.58 5.61 -1.12
C TRP A 183 2.67 4.95 -0.27
N VAL A 184 2.65 5.12 1.05
CA VAL A 184 3.69 4.54 1.93
C VAL A 184 3.65 3.01 1.92
N LEU A 185 2.54 2.40 1.52
CA LEU A 185 2.42 0.94 1.46
C LEU A 185 3.38 0.37 0.41
N GLN A 186 3.35 0.87 -0.83
CA GLN A 186 4.26 0.40 -1.87
C GLN A 186 5.71 0.76 -1.55
N GLU A 187 5.94 1.94 -0.98
CA GLU A 187 7.28 2.38 -0.56
C GLU A 187 7.87 1.44 0.50
N MET A 188 7.10 1.14 1.55
CA MET A 188 7.51 0.25 2.63
C MET A 188 7.49 -1.21 2.23
N ALA A 189 6.67 -1.61 1.25
CA ALA A 189 6.63 -2.97 0.72
C ALA A 189 7.81 -3.28 -0.21
N ALA A 190 8.38 -2.27 -0.87
CA ALA A 190 9.53 -2.42 -1.75
C ALA A 190 10.87 -2.33 -1.01
N ALA A 191 10.95 -1.50 0.04
CA ALA A 191 12.19 -1.16 0.74
C ALA A 191 12.99 -2.39 1.24
N GLN A 192 14.30 -2.42 1.01
CA GLN A 192 15.19 -3.42 1.64
C GLN A 192 15.68 -2.99 3.03
N HIS A 193 15.82 -1.68 3.24
CA HIS A 193 16.20 -1.09 4.52
C HIS A 193 15.39 0.18 4.73
N VAL A 194 14.87 0.36 5.95
CA VAL A 194 14.04 1.51 6.32
C VAL A 194 14.70 2.23 7.49
N GLN A 195 14.89 3.53 7.35
CA GLN A 195 15.37 4.40 8.43
C GLN A 195 14.30 5.44 8.73
N ILE A 196 13.78 5.45 9.95
CA ILE A 196 12.75 6.40 10.37
C ILE A 196 13.42 7.60 11.02
N MET A 197 13.00 8.80 10.61
CA MET A 197 13.55 10.08 11.04
C MET A 197 12.43 11.02 11.52
N CYS A 198 12.67 11.68 12.64
CA CYS A 198 11.81 12.73 13.18
C CYS A 198 12.68 13.81 13.81
N GLY A 199 12.69 15.02 13.22
CA GLY A 199 13.71 16.01 13.52
C GLY A 199 15.12 15.45 13.28
N SER A 200 16.02 15.63 14.23
CA SER A 200 17.39 15.09 14.18
C SER A 200 17.50 13.63 14.60
N THR A 201 16.48 13.07 15.26
CA THR A 201 16.50 11.70 15.79
C THR A 201 16.20 10.68 14.69
N LYS A 202 16.92 9.56 14.72
CA LYS A 202 16.83 8.48 13.74
C LYS A 202 16.71 7.13 14.46
N ILE A 203 15.94 6.22 13.90
CA ILE A 203 15.83 4.83 14.36
C ILE A 203 15.76 3.89 13.16
N ASP A 204 16.35 2.70 13.31
CA ASP A 204 16.19 1.62 12.34
C ASP A 204 14.72 1.14 12.32
N GLY A 205 14.20 0.85 11.13
CA GLY A 205 12.80 0.45 10.95
C GLY A 205 12.43 -0.84 11.69
N TYR A 206 13.33 -1.82 11.77
CA TYR A 206 13.07 -3.06 12.50
C TYR A 206 13.05 -2.82 14.01
N ALA A 207 14.01 -2.03 14.52
CA ALA A 207 14.02 -1.61 15.92
C ALA A 207 12.74 -0.83 16.30
N PHE A 208 12.27 0.05 15.41
CA PHE A 208 11.00 0.74 15.57
C PHE A 208 9.82 -0.23 15.69
N CYS A 209 9.74 -1.24 14.80
CA CYS A 209 8.66 -2.24 14.83
C CYS A 209 8.65 -3.02 16.16
N LEU A 210 9.81 -3.51 16.60
CA LEU A 210 9.93 -4.20 17.89
C LEU A 210 9.46 -3.34 19.06
N GLY A 211 9.85 -2.06 19.07
CA GLY A 211 9.44 -1.13 20.12
C GLY A 211 7.92 -0.88 20.13
N ILE A 212 7.32 -0.66 18.96
CA ILE A 212 5.87 -0.45 18.83
C ILE A 212 5.07 -1.68 19.28
N GLU A 213 5.51 -2.88 18.90
CA GLU A 213 4.88 -4.14 19.31
C GLU A 213 4.99 -4.36 20.82
N PHE A 214 6.18 -4.17 21.40
CA PHE A 214 6.41 -4.30 22.83
C PHE A 214 5.57 -3.33 23.67
N LEU A 215 5.34 -2.12 23.16
CA LEU A 215 4.50 -1.11 23.81
C LEU A 215 2.99 -1.33 23.64
N GLY A 216 2.57 -2.34 22.87
CA GLY A 216 1.16 -2.55 22.51
C GLY A 216 0.57 -1.40 21.68
N ALA A 217 1.43 -0.60 21.03
CA ALA A 217 1.04 0.65 20.37
C ALA A 217 0.46 0.44 18.95
N ALA A 218 0.52 -0.79 18.44
CA ALA A 218 0.05 -1.17 17.10
C ALA A 218 -1.49 -1.33 16.99
N SER A 219 -2.27 -0.87 17.96
CA SER A 219 -3.69 -1.22 18.13
C SER A 219 -4.68 -0.67 17.10
N GLU A 220 -4.25 0.11 16.09
CA GLU A 220 -5.09 0.49 14.93
C GLU A 220 -4.61 -0.20 13.64
N ASP A 221 -5.57 -0.66 12.83
CA ASP A 221 -5.34 -1.56 11.69
C ASP A 221 -4.39 -0.98 10.64
N VAL A 222 -4.59 0.29 10.27
CA VAL A 222 -3.80 0.99 9.24
C VAL A 222 -2.32 1.10 9.64
N ARG A 223 -2.03 1.40 10.93
CA ARG A 223 -0.65 1.52 11.41
C ARG A 223 0.03 0.17 11.52
N ALA A 224 -0.72 -0.84 11.98
CA ALA A 224 -0.22 -2.21 12.05
C ALA A 224 0.21 -2.72 10.67
N GLN A 225 -0.57 -2.41 9.63
CA GLN A 225 -0.26 -2.77 8.25
C GLN A 225 1.06 -2.15 7.74
N VAL A 226 1.28 -0.85 7.96
CA VAL A 226 2.56 -0.21 7.59
C VAL A 226 3.72 -0.79 8.41
N THR A 227 3.53 -1.02 9.70
CA THR A 227 4.55 -1.58 10.60
C THR A 227 4.94 -3.00 10.16
N PHE A 228 3.97 -3.82 9.76
CA PHE A 228 4.20 -5.16 9.20
C PHE A 228 5.06 -5.10 7.92
N LEU A 229 4.78 -4.15 7.02
CA LEU A 229 5.59 -3.95 5.82
C LEU A 229 7.02 -3.49 6.16
N ILE A 230 7.20 -2.59 7.13
CA ILE A 230 8.54 -2.15 7.56
C ILE A 230 9.32 -3.35 8.13
N ARG A 231 8.70 -4.15 9.00
CA ARG A 231 9.33 -5.33 9.62
C ARG A 231 9.83 -6.34 8.58
N GLY A 232 9.07 -6.51 7.49
CA GLY A 232 9.43 -7.42 6.41
C GLY A 232 10.61 -6.99 5.54
N ALA A 233 11.08 -5.74 5.65
CA ALA A 233 12.11 -5.18 4.77
C ALA A 233 13.41 -5.99 4.76
N ILE A 234 13.84 -6.48 5.92
CA ILE A 234 15.09 -7.23 6.10
C ILE A 234 15.14 -8.56 5.34
N PHE A 235 13.99 -9.10 4.91
CA PHE A 235 13.90 -10.36 4.17
C PHE A 235 13.84 -10.17 2.65
N ARG A 236 13.82 -8.92 2.16
CA ARG A 236 13.67 -8.62 0.73
C ARG A 236 15.01 -8.63 0.04
N SER A 237 15.05 -9.24 -1.14
CA SER A 237 16.26 -9.35 -1.96
C SER A 237 16.51 -8.15 -2.89
N GLY A 238 15.60 -7.17 -2.90
CA GLY A 238 15.60 -6.08 -3.89
C GLY A 238 15.23 -6.51 -5.31
N LYS A 239 15.01 -7.81 -5.54
CA LYS A 239 14.59 -8.35 -6.83
C LYS A 239 13.12 -8.04 -7.07
N ILE A 240 12.83 -7.67 -8.31
CA ILE A 240 11.49 -7.34 -8.77
C ILE A 240 11.10 -8.22 -9.93
N SER A 241 9.89 -8.73 -9.87
CA SER A 241 9.26 -9.44 -10.97
C SER A 241 8.91 -8.43 -12.06
N ARG A 242 9.12 -8.80 -13.33
CA ARG A 242 8.62 -8.03 -14.46
C ARG A 242 7.55 -8.83 -15.18
N ARG A 243 6.32 -8.35 -15.15
CA ARG A 243 5.22 -8.89 -15.97
C ARG A 243 4.96 -7.91 -17.12
N TYR A 244 5.09 -8.38 -18.36
CA TYR A 244 4.92 -7.56 -19.58
C TYR A 244 5.74 -6.26 -19.58
N GLY A 245 6.97 -6.34 -19.07
CA GLY A 245 7.89 -5.20 -19.01
C GLY A 245 7.66 -4.25 -17.83
N LYS A 246 6.54 -4.34 -17.10
CA LYS A 246 6.26 -3.52 -15.92
C LYS A 246 6.79 -4.16 -14.63
N PRO A 247 7.43 -3.40 -13.74
CA PRO A 247 7.91 -3.91 -12.46
C PRO A 247 6.74 -4.17 -11.50
N SER A 248 6.83 -5.27 -10.74
CA SER A 248 5.89 -5.65 -9.70
C SER A 248 6.62 -6.35 -8.55
N LEU A 249 6.17 -6.08 -7.32
CA LEU A 249 6.62 -6.77 -6.10
C LEU A 249 5.95 -8.14 -5.90
N ASP A 250 4.94 -8.46 -6.71
CA ASP A 250 4.26 -9.76 -6.73
C ASP A 250 3.71 -10.21 -5.37
N ILE A 251 3.04 -9.31 -4.64
CA ILE A 251 2.64 -9.55 -3.24
C ILE A 251 1.30 -10.29 -3.15
N CYS A 252 0.27 -9.80 -3.84
CA CYS A 252 -1.07 -10.39 -3.96
C CYS A 252 -1.90 -9.66 -5.02
N SER A 253 -3.11 -10.15 -5.31
CA SER A 253 -3.96 -9.54 -6.35
C SER A 253 -4.44 -8.14 -5.96
N LEU A 254 -4.81 -7.32 -6.94
CA LEU A 254 -5.31 -5.96 -6.75
C LEU A 254 -6.56 -5.94 -5.87
N GLY A 255 -7.43 -6.94 -6.01
CA GLY A 255 -8.62 -7.09 -5.15
C GLY A 255 -8.26 -7.28 -3.67
N GLU A 256 -7.27 -8.13 -3.38
CA GLU A 256 -6.77 -8.33 -2.01
C GLU A 256 -6.06 -7.08 -1.48
N LEU A 257 -5.30 -6.38 -2.31
CA LEU A 257 -4.63 -5.13 -1.92
C LEU A 257 -5.65 -4.04 -1.57
N LEU A 258 -6.69 -3.87 -2.40
CA LEU A 258 -7.75 -2.91 -2.14
C LEU A 258 -8.51 -3.27 -0.85
N ASP A 259 -8.85 -4.54 -0.65
CA ASP A 259 -9.49 -5.03 0.58
C ASP A 259 -8.65 -4.74 1.83
N MET A 260 -7.34 -4.99 1.78
CA MET A 260 -6.46 -4.74 2.92
C MET A 260 -6.26 -3.24 3.18
N TYR A 261 -6.20 -2.41 2.13
CA TYR A 261 -5.59 -1.09 2.22
C TYR A 261 -6.50 0.10 1.91
N HIS A 262 -7.76 -0.10 1.50
CA HIS A 262 -8.66 1.00 1.12
C HIS A 262 -8.88 2.05 2.22
N ALA A 263 -8.69 1.70 3.50
CA ALA A 263 -8.80 2.62 4.64
C ALA A 263 -7.64 3.66 4.73
N HIS A 264 -6.57 3.51 3.94
CA HIS A 264 -5.49 4.49 3.86
C HIS A 264 -5.94 5.75 3.10
N GLY A 265 -5.51 6.92 3.56
CA GLY A 265 -5.81 8.22 2.97
C GLY A 265 -5.05 8.48 1.67
N ALA A 266 -5.72 9.19 0.77
CA ALA A 266 -5.20 9.64 -0.51
C ALA A 266 -5.70 11.07 -0.79
N THR A 267 -4.83 11.94 -1.32
CA THR A 267 -5.25 13.31 -1.70
C THR A 267 -6.08 13.28 -2.99
N LYS A 268 -5.69 12.45 -3.96
CA LYS A 268 -6.48 12.15 -5.16
C LYS A 268 -7.04 10.74 -5.05
N LEU A 269 -8.32 10.57 -5.35
CA LEU A 269 -8.98 9.26 -5.24
C LEU A 269 -8.30 8.19 -6.10
N HIS A 270 -7.78 8.54 -7.28
CA HIS A 270 -7.01 7.64 -8.14
C HIS A 270 -5.85 6.94 -7.44
N ASP A 271 -5.22 7.60 -6.47
CA ASP A 271 -4.09 7.03 -5.74
C ASP A 271 -4.50 5.84 -4.88
N LYS A 272 -5.80 5.70 -4.54
CA LYS A 272 -6.36 4.50 -3.90
C LYS A 272 -6.09 3.22 -4.70
N VAL A 273 -5.91 3.37 -6.02
CA VAL A 273 -5.63 2.29 -6.95
C VAL A 273 -4.17 2.32 -7.38
N TYR A 274 -3.68 3.47 -7.86
CA TYR A 274 -2.35 3.59 -8.47
C TYR A 274 -1.21 3.27 -7.50
N ALA A 275 -1.37 3.59 -6.22
CA ALA A 275 -0.38 3.26 -5.19
C ALA A 275 -0.25 1.76 -4.89
N LEU A 276 -1.19 0.94 -5.37
CA LEU A 276 -1.21 -0.51 -5.13
C LEU A 276 -0.73 -1.31 -6.35
N LEU A 277 -0.69 -0.71 -7.54
CA LEU A 277 -0.36 -1.42 -8.78
C LEU A 277 1.05 -2.03 -8.74
N GLY A 278 2.03 -1.34 -8.14
CA GLY A 278 3.39 -1.85 -8.01
C GLY A 278 3.51 -3.05 -7.04
N MET A 279 2.52 -3.25 -6.17
CA MET A 279 2.43 -4.40 -5.24
C MET A 279 1.68 -5.59 -5.85
N CYS A 280 0.92 -5.37 -6.91
CA CYS A 280 -0.04 -6.31 -7.47
C CYS A 280 0.62 -7.51 -8.16
N SER A 281 0.14 -8.72 -7.89
CA SER A 281 0.55 -9.97 -8.56
C SER A 281 -0.22 -10.24 -9.85
N ASP A 282 -1.33 -9.55 -10.10
CA ASP A 282 -2.14 -9.77 -11.29
C ASP A 282 -1.39 -9.36 -12.56
N ASP A 283 -1.84 -9.96 -13.67
CA ASP A 283 -1.32 -9.65 -14.98
C ASP A 283 -1.99 -8.41 -15.58
N LEU A 284 -1.43 -7.24 -15.26
CA LEU A 284 -1.90 -5.94 -15.74
C LEU A 284 -1.54 -5.65 -17.22
N GLY A 285 -0.92 -6.60 -17.93
CA GLY A 285 -0.63 -6.50 -19.36
C GLY A 285 -1.75 -7.03 -20.25
N LYS A 286 -2.78 -7.66 -19.66
CA LYS A 286 -3.89 -8.24 -20.42
C LYS A 286 -4.94 -7.20 -20.82
N PRO A 287 -5.72 -7.44 -21.89
CA PRO A 287 -6.79 -6.54 -22.32
C PRO A 287 -7.81 -6.22 -21.21
N GLU A 288 -8.06 -7.14 -20.30
CA GLU A 288 -8.99 -6.95 -19.18
C GLU A 288 -8.51 -5.92 -18.16
N ALA A 289 -7.20 -5.65 -18.10
CA ALA A 289 -6.60 -4.62 -17.25
C ALA A 289 -6.51 -3.24 -17.95
N ALA A 290 -7.06 -3.12 -19.16
CA ALA A 290 -7.06 -1.85 -19.89
C ALA A 290 -7.74 -0.76 -19.05
N GLY A 291 -7.09 0.41 -18.97
CA GLY A 291 -7.61 1.56 -18.20
C GLY A 291 -7.31 1.53 -16.70
N LEU A 292 -6.48 0.59 -16.21
CA LEU A 292 -5.96 0.60 -14.84
C LEU A 292 -4.61 1.32 -14.70
N GLU A 293 -3.98 1.68 -15.81
CA GLU A 293 -2.71 2.39 -15.79
C GLU A 293 -2.85 3.79 -15.17
N PRO A 294 -1.80 4.32 -14.51
CA PRO A 294 -1.83 5.68 -13.98
C PRO A 294 -2.20 6.68 -15.07
N ASN A 295 -3.36 7.32 -14.94
CA ASN A 295 -3.86 8.35 -15.83
C ASN A 295 -4.77 9.30 -15.05
N TYR A 296 -4.23 10.46 -14.67
CA TYR A 296 -4.97 11.46 -13.90
C TYR A 296 -5.96 12.29 -14.73
N ASP A 297 -6.01 12.10 -16.05
CA ASP A 297 -7.04 12.70 -16.92
C ASP A 297 -8.29 11.83 -17.02
N LEU A 298 -8.22 10.56 -16.58
CA LEU A 298 -9.37 9.68 -16.48
C LEU A 298 -10.26 10.12 -15.31
N GLU A 299 -11.57 10.16 -15.49
CA GLU A 299 -12.49 10.47 -14.40
C GLU A 299 -12.50 9.36 -13.33
N TRP A 300 -12.68 9.71 -12.05
CA TRP A 300 -12.64 8.73 -10.95
C TRP A 300 -13.70 7.64 -11.12
N LYS A 301 -14.92 8.01 -11.51
CA LYS A 301 -16.02 7.04 -11.71
C LYS A 301 -15.68 5.99 -12.76
N GLU A 302 -14.90 6.37 -13.79
CA GLU A 302 -14.49 5.48 -14.87
C GLU A 302 -13.38 4.55 -14.40
N LEU A 303 -12.37 5.06 -13.69
CA LEU A 303 -11.34 4.23 -13.07
C LEU A 303 -11.94 3.21 -12.11
N MET A 304 -12.84 3.64 -11.22
CA MET A 304 -13.50 2.76 -10.26
C MET A 304 -14.29 1.65 -10.96
N ARG A 305 -14.99 1.98 -12.06
CA ARG A 305 -15.70 0.99 -12.87
C ARG A 305 -14.74 -0.03 -13.48
N ASN A 306 -13.63 0.43 -14.07
CA ASN A 306 -12.62 -0.44 -14.68
C ASN A 306 -12.02 -1.39 -13.65
N VAL A 307 -11.71 -0.89 -12.44
CA VAL A 307 -11.19 -1.70 -11.32
C VAL A 307 -12.19 -2.79 -10.92
N ILE A 308 -13.46 -2.44 -10.75
CA ILE A 308 -14.50 -3.41 -10.36
C ILE A 308 -14.68 -4.47 -11.45
N GLN A 309 -14.72 -4.07 -12.71
CA GLN A 309 -14.84 -5.00 -13.85
C GLN A 309 -13.61 -5.89 -13.99
N PHE A 310 -12.42 -5.38 -13.69
CA PHE A 310 -11.21 -6.18 -13.68
C PHE A 310 -11.24 -7.25 -12.58
N ILE A 311 -11.67 -6.89 -11.37
CA ILE A 311 -11.64 -7.80 -10.22
C ILE A 311 -12.82 -8.79 -10.23
N LEU A 312 -14.03 -8.33 -10.58
CA LEU A 312 -15.26 -9.12 -10.54
C LEU A 312 -15.72 -9.63 -11.92
N GLY A 313 -14.95 -9.33 -12.97
CA GLY A 313 -15.26 -9.73 -14.34
C GLY A 313 -16.29 -8.84 -15.03
N SER A 314 -16.37 -8.93 -16.36
CA SER A 314 -17.21 -8.07 -17.19
C SER A 314 -18.72 -8.35 -17.11
N GLN A 315 -19.12 -9.43 -16.44
CA GLN A 315 -20.53 -9.84 -16.34
C GLN A 315 -21.28 -9.12 -15.22
N VAL A 316 -20.56 -8.46 -14.29
CA VAL A 316 -21.20 -7.64 -13.26
C VAL A 316 -21.63 -6.29 -13.83
N PHE A 317 -22.83 -5.85 -13.45
CA PHE A 317 -23.27 -4.50 -13.76
C PHE A 317 -22.80 -3.55 -12.65
N VAL A 318 -22.21 -2.41 -13.03
CA VAL A 318 -21.52 -1.50 -12.11
C VAL A 318 -21.95 -0.06 -12.38
N ASP A 319 -22.54 0.59 -11.37
CA ASP A 319 -22.78 2.03 -11.33
C ASP A 319 -21.79 2.68 -10.35
N THR A 320 -21.16 3.77 -10.78
CA THR A 320 -20.15 4.54 -10.04
C THR A 320 -20.46 6.04 -10.13
N TRP A 321 -19.91 6.83 -9.20
CA TRP A 321 -20.11 8.28 -9.12
C TRP A 321 -18.77 9.00 -8.97
N GLU A 322 -18.70 10.25 -9.42
CA GLU A 322 -17.43 10.99 -9.46
C GLU A 322 -16.93 11.40 -8.07
N ASP A 323 -17.85 11.81 -7.18
CA ASP A 323 -17.50 12.36 -5.86
C ASP A 323 -17.69 11.36 -4.72
N LYS A 324 -17.76 10.06 -5.02
CA LYS A 324 -18.00 9.02 -4.01
C LYS A 324 -17.01 7.87 -4.13
N GLU A 325 -16.44 7.45 -3.00
CA GLU A 325 -15.81 6.15 -2.83
C GLU A 325 -16.91 5.08 -2.64
N LEU A 326 -17.84 4.99 -3.59
CA LEU A 326 -18.97 4.06 -3.56
C LEU A 326 -19.26 3.52 -4.96
N ALA A 327 -19.50 2.21 -5.08
CA ALA A 327 -20.05 1.60 -6.27
C ALA A 327 -21.26 0.72 -5.96
N MET A 328 -22.26 0.74 -6.84
CA MET A 328 -23.36 -0.22 -6.80
C MET A 328 -23.09 -1.32 -7.83
N ILE A 329 -23.04 -2.55 -7.33
CA ILE A 329 -22.80 -3.75 -8.12
C ILE A 329 -24.07 -4.57 -8.16
N LYS A 330 -24.51 -4.94 -9.36
CA LYS A 330 -25.61 -5.87 -9.59
C LYS A 330 -25.07 -7.12 -10.26
N SER A 331 -25.20 -8.26 -9.60
CA SER A 331 -24.80 -9.56 -10.15
C SER A 331 -25.73 -10.67 -9.69
N ARG A 332 -25.69 -11.81 -10.37
CA ARG A 332 -26.23 -13.08 -9.87
C ARG A 332 -25.09 -13.79 -9.13
N GLY A 333 -25.41 -14.60 -8.14
CA GLY A 333 -24.39 -15.35 -7.43
C GLY A 333 -24.98 -16.49 -6.62
N PHE A 334 -24.09 -17.34 -6.11
CA PHE A 334 -24.44 -18.48 -5.27
C PHE A 334 -23.78 -18.33 -3.91
N ILE A 335 -24.55 -18.48 -2.83
CA ILE A 335 -24.01 -18.49 -1.47
C ILE A 335 -23.38 -19.87 -1.22
N LEU A 336 -22.08 -19.88 -0.95
CA LEU A 336 -21.30 -21.08 -0.62
C LEU A 336 -21.47 -21.49 0.86
N GLY A 337 -21.57 -20.52 1.75
CA GLY A 337 -21.59 -20.75 3.19
C GLY A 337 -21.79 -19.47 3.99
N LYS A 338 -21.80 -19.63 5.32
CA LYS A 338 -21.95 -18.53 6.27
C LYS A 338 -20.86 -18.63 7.34
N VAL A 339 -20.22 -17.50 7.63
CA VAL A 339 -19.19 -17.40 8.68
C VAL A 339 -19.83 -17.63 10.05
N SER A 340 -19.33 -18.63 10.76
CA SER A 340 -19.82 -19.04 12.07
C SER A 340 -18.94 -18.52 13.21
N ASP A 341 -17.65 -18.35 12.97
CA ASP A 341 -16.68 -17.82 13.91
C ASP A 341 -15.47 -17.18 13.20
N VAL A 342 -14.78 -16.26 13.88
CA VAL A 342 -13.61 -15.52 13.37
C VAL A 342 -12.55 -15.43 14.45
N ALA A 343 -11.33 -15.89 14.14
CA ALA A 343 -10.18 -15.81 15.03
C ALA A 343 -9.00 -15.10 14.35
N ASN A 344 -8.31 -14.22 15.08
CA ASN A 344 -7.05 -13.64 14.59
C ASN A 344 -5.92 -14.66 14.67
N THR A 345 -4.99 -14.61 13.72
CA THR A 345 -3.77 -15.44 13.71
C THR A 345 -2.56 -14.61 14.14
N GLU A 346 -1.51 -15.28 14.63
CA GLU A 346 -0.29 -14.63 15.14
C GLU A 346 0.46 -13.81 14.07
N LEU A 347 0.28 -14.13 12.79
CA LEU A 347 0.94 -13.46 11.65
C LEU A 347 0.09 -12.34 11.03
N GLY A 348 -0.94 -11.85 11.73
CA GLY A 348 -1.79 -10.75 11.27
C GLY A 348 -2.82 -11.15 10.20
N GLY A 349 -2.99 -12.44 9.93
CA GLY A 349 -4.14 -12.98 9.17
C GLY A 349 -5.33 -13.32 10.09
N GLN A 350 -6.39 -13.87 9.51
CA GLN A 350 -7.59 -14.28 10.22
C GLN A 350 -8.06 -15.66 9.72
N ARG A 351 -8.53 -16.47 10.67
CA ARG A 351 -9.10 -17.80 10.43
C ARG A 351 -10.60 -17.73 10.63
N LEU A 352 -11.34 -18.08 9.58
CA LEU A 352 -12.80 -18.18 9.62
C LEU A 352 -13.22 -19.63 9.78
N ALA A 353 -14.24 -19.87 10.59
CA ALA A 353 -15.04 -21.09 10.52
C ALA A 353 -16.25 -20.84 9.63
N VAL A 354 -16.53 -21.74 8.70
CA VAL A 354 -17.58 -21.61 7.70
C VAL A 354 -18.52 -22.79 7.78
N ILE A 355 -19.81 -22.49 7.92
CA ILE A 355 -20.88 -23.49 7.87
C ILE A 355 -21.41 -23.56 6.44
N HIS A 356 -21.32 -24.76 5.85
CA HIS A 356 -21.96 -25.10 4.59
C HIS A 356 -23.26 -25.86 4.84
N ARG A 357 -24.25 -25.70 3.94
CA ARG A 357 -25.43 -26.56 3.92
C ARG A 357 -25.27 -27.59 2.81
N SER A 358 -25.00 -28.85 3.14
CA SER A 358 -25.04 -29.93 2.15
C SER A 358 -26.47 -30.47 1.99
N LYS A 359 -26.93 -30.61 0.74
CA LYS A 359 -28.25 -31.20 0.43
C LYS A 359 -28.31 -32.71 0.65
N GLN A 360 -27.18 -33.41 0.68
CA GLN A 360 -27.17 -34.88 0.60
C GLN A 360 -27.45 -35.60 1.92
N LEU A 361 -27.28 -34.95 3.09
CA LEU A 361 -27.50 -35.63 4.38
C LEU A 361 -27.88 -34.71 5.56
N GLY A 362 -28.14 -33.41 5.35
CA GLY A 362 -28.36 -32.49 6.47
C GLY A 362 -27.13 -32.29 7.37
N LEU A 363 -25.97 -32.80 6.96
CA LEU A 363 -24.71 -32.63 7.63
C LEU A 363 -24.20 -31.20 7.43
N ILE A 364 -23.96 -30.51 8.55
CA ILE A 364 -23.18 -29.28 8.61
C ILE A 364 -21.72 -29.72 8.55
N THR A 365 -21.00 -29.30 7.51
CA THR A 365 -19.56 -29.45 7.44
C THR A 365 -18.94 -28.12 7.90
N ASP A 366 -18.09 -28.18 8.91
CA ASP A 366 -17.24 -27.07 9.32
C ASP A 366 -15.99 -27.08 8.42
N ASP A 367 -15.81 -25.99 7.69
CA ASP A 367 -14.59 -25.72 6.92
C ASP A 367 -13.86 -24.52 7.54
N SER A 368 -12.53 -24.49 7.43
CA SER A 368 -11.71 -23.42 7.97
C SER A 368 -10.96 -22.68 6.88
N TRP A 369 -11.15 -21.36 6.83
CA TRP A 369 -10.56 -20.49 5.82
C TRP A 369 -9.50 -19.61 6.46
N ASN A 370 -8.28 -19.65 5.94
CA ASN A 370 -7.21 -18.75 6.36
C ASN A 370 -7.10 -17.61 5.35
N LEU A 371 -7.44 -16.40 5.79
CA LEU A 371 -7.46 -15.19 4.96
C LEU A 371 -6.53 -14.14 5.54
N ARG A 372 -6.12 -13.19 4.70
CA ARG A 372 -5.46 -11.97 5.18
C ARG A 372 -6.47 -11.09 5.90
N LYS A 373 -5.97 -10.17 6.72
CA LYS A 373 -6.85 -9.28 7.46
C LYS A 373 -7.41 -8.18 6.55
N SER A 374 -8.73 -8.22 6.34
CA SER A 374 -9.45 -7.14 5.66
C SER A 374 -9.50 -5.89 6.53
N ALA A 375 -9.49 -4.71 5.89
CA ALA A 375 -9.69 -3.45 6.58
C ALA A 375 -11.11 -3.31 7.19
N ILE A 376 -12.11 -4.00 6.62
CA ILE A 376 -13.43 -4.14 7.25
C ILE A 376 -13.44 -5.49 7.99
N PRO A 377 -13.65 -5.50 9.33
CA PRO A 377 -13.66 -6.75 10.07
C PRO A 377 -14.75 -7.70 9.58
N ILE A 378 -14.33 -8.91 9.19
CA ILE A 378 -15.23 -10.03 8.93
C ILE A 378 -15.85 -10.46 10.27
N GLN A 379 -17.14 -10.75 10.25
CA GLN A 379 -17.92 -11.05 11.45
C GLN A 379 -18.70 -12.35 11.28
N LYS A 380 -19.00 -12.97 12.42
CA LYS A 380 -20.01 -14.03 12.47
C LYS A 380 -21.31 -13.51 11.88
N GLY A 381 -21.83 -14.21 10.89
CA GLY A 381 -23.02 -13.77 10.16
C GLY A 381 -22.77 -13.47 8.69
N ASP A 382 -21.54 -13.16 8.31
CA ASP A 382 -21.20 -12.82 6.93
C ASP A 382 -21.37 -14.03 6.00
N PHE A 383 -21.73 -13.77 4.76
CA PHE A 383 -21.95 -14.78 3.74
C PHE A 383 -20.75 -14.87 2.81
N ILE A 384 -20.40 -16.09 2.42
CA ILE A 384 -19.42 -16.34 1.37
C ILE A 384 -20.23 -16.69 0.11
N CYS A 385 -19.99 -15.97 -0.98
CA CYS A 385 -20.67 -16.22 -2.25
C CYS A 385 -19.69 -16.22 -3.43
N VAL A 386 -20.11 -16.80 -4.55
CA VAL A 386 -19.44 -16.65 -5.84
C VAL A 386 -20.35 -15.85 -6.74
N LEU A 387 -19.85 -14.72 -7.25
CA LEU A 387 -20.58 -13.89 -8.19
C LEU A 387 -20.42 -14.47 -9.59
N GLN A 388 -21.45 -14.30 -10.42
CA GLN A 388 -21.44 -14.77 -11.79
C GLN A 388 -20.29 -14.11 -12.56
N GLY A 389 -19.45 -14.94 -13.19
CA GLY A 389 -18.27 -14.48 -13.93
C GLY A 389 -16.99 -14.38 -13.09
N THR A 390 -17.05 -14.61 -11.77
CA THR A 390 -15.85 -14.66 -10.92
C THR A 390 -15.41 -16.09 -10.65
N SER A 391 -14.09 -16.29 -10.54
CA SER A 391 -13.49 -17.55 -10.10
C SER A 391 -13.19 -17.57 -8.60
N LYS A 392 -13.08 -16.39 -7.98
CA LYS A 392 -12.78 -16.21 -6.56
C LYS A 392 -14.05 -15.85 -5.78
N PRO A 393 -14.28 -16.46 -4.61
CA PRO A 393 -15.36 -16.09 -3.70
C PRO A 393 -15.28 -14.64 -3.19
N THR A 394 -16.42 -14.10 -2.80
CA THR A 394 -16.60 -12.78 -2.20
C THR A 394 -17.29 -12.95 -0.84
N ILE A 395 -16.84 -12.19 0.16
CA ILE A 395 -17.50 -12.14 1.47
C ILE A 395 -18.40 -10.91 1.50
N ILE A 396 -19.68 -11.12 1.76
CA ILE A 396 -20.69 -10.08 1.79
C ILE A 396 -21.45 -10.08 3.12
N ARG A 397 -21.84 -8.90 3.58
CA ARG A 397 -22.70 -8.74 4.76
C ARG A 397 -24.06 -8.23 4.32
N LEU A 398 -25.12 -8.88 4.80
CA LEU A 398 -26.48 -8.40 4.60
C LEU A 398 -26.71 -7.20 5.53
N CYS A 399 -27.01 -6.05 4.93
CA CYS A 399 -27.59 -4.88 5.58
C CYS A 399 -29.11 -4.90 5.37
N ASP A 400 -29.81 -3.84 5.78
CA ASP A 400 -31.29 -3.79 5.79
C ASP A 400 -31.92 -4.24 4.45
N ASP A 401 -31.54 -3.60 3.33
CA ASP A 401 -32.12 -3.84 2.00
C ASP A 401 -31.08 -4.13 0.90
N HIS A 402 -29.80 -4.21 1.24
CA HIS A 402 -28.69 -4.45 0.33
C HIS A 402 -27.58 -5.25 1.00
N PHE A 403 -26.62 -5.71 0.20
CA PHE A 403 -25.39 -6.29 0.72
C PHE A 403 -24.26 -5.26 0.67
N ILE A 404 -23.32 -5.32 1.59
CA ILE A 404 -22.02 -4.67 1.44
C ILE A 404 -20.96 -5.74 1.18
N ILE A 405 -19.97 -5.43 0.35
CA ILE A 405 -18.82 -6.32 0.17
C ILE A 405 -17.83 -6.05 1.30
N ILE A 406 -17.54 -7.09 2.07
CA ILE A 406 -16.55 -7.04 3.15
C ILE A 406 -15.16 -7.37 2.62
N MET A 407 -15.07 -8.40 1.78
CA MET A 407 -13.82 -8.81 1.13
C MET A 407 -14.08 -9.24 -0.30
N ILE A 408 -13.29 -8.69 -1.21
CA ILE A 408 -13.31 -9.08 -2.62
C ILE A 408 -12.27 -10.17 -2.85
N ALA A 409 -12.65 -11.21 -3.60
CA ALA A 409 -11.73 -12.24 -4.08
C ALA A 409 -11.00 -13.03 -2.96
N ALA A 410 -11.75 -13.46 -1.93
CA ALA A 410 -11.24 -14.27 -0.82
C ALA A 410 -10.60 -15.58 -1.33
N VAL A 411 -9.29 -15.73 -1.13
CA VAL A 411 -8.53 -16.89 -1.60
C VAL A 411 -8.46 -17.95 -0.49
N HIS A 412 -9.09 -19.10 -0.71
CA HIS A 412 -8.90 -20.28 0.14
C HIS A 412 -7.75 -21.13 -0.38
N SER A 413 -6.85 -21.57 0.50
CA SER A 413 -5.62 -22.28 0.14
C SER A 413 -5.86 -23.56 -0.68
N GLU A 414 -6.97 -24.28 -0.46
CA GLU A 414 -7.30 -25.50 -1.20
C GLU A 414 -7.95 -25.20 -2.56
N TYR A 415 -8.57 -24.03 -2.74
CA TYR A 415 -9.11 -23.58 -4.03
C TYR A 415 -8.01 -23.42 -5.09
N THR A 416 -6.77 -23.12 -4.66
CA THR A 416 -5.60 -23.00 -5.53
C THR A 416 -5.14 -24.33 -6.12
N GLN A 417 -5.37 -25.47 -5.44
CA GLN A 417 -5.01 -26.80 -5.96
C GLN A 417 -6.03 -27.34 -6.98
N ALA A 418 -7.23 -26.77 -7.04
CA ALA A 418 -8.30 -27.22 -7.94
C ALA A 418 -8.25 -26.59 -9.36
N GLN A 419 -7.26 -25.74 -9.67
CA GLN A 419 -7.12 -25.09 -10.99
C GLN A 419 -6.74 -26.03 -12.15
N SER A 420 -6.71 -27.36 -11.95
CA SER A 420 -6.56 -28.34 -13.04
C SER A 420 -7.89 -28.77 -13.68
N LEU A 421 -9.04 -28.25 -13.23
CA LEU A 421 -10.34 -28.60 -13.78
C LEU A 421 -11.04 -27.37 -14.37
N SER A 422 -11.36 -27.47 -15.66
CA SER A 422 -12.08 -26.49 -16.48
C SER A 422 -13.26 -25.80 -15.77
N PRO A 423 -13.64 -24.55 -16.14
CA PRO A 423 -14.76 -23.80 -15.55
C PRO A 423 -16.16 -24.42 -15.77
N THR A 424 -16.25 -25.63 -16.34
CA THR A 424 -17.48 -26.29 -16.79
C THR A 424 -17.98 -27.40 -15.87
N ARG A 425 -17.37 -27.67 -14.71
CA ARG A 425 -17.98 -28.61 -13.75
C ARG A 425 -18.97 -27.88 -12.86
N GLU A 426 -20.24 -27.96 -13.24
CA GLU A 426 -21.41 -27.68 -12.42
C GLU A 426 -21.22 -28.21 -10.99
N PHE A 427 -20.85 -27.34 -10.05
CA PHE A 427 -21.23 -27.50 -8.65
C PHE A 427 -22.64 -26.95 -8.46
N ALA A 428 -23.62 -27.60 -9.11
CA ALA A 428 -25.03 -27.32 -8.93
C ALA A 428 -25.53 -27.96 -7.62
N LEU A 429 -25.12 -27.41 -6.48
CA LEU A 429 -25.73 -27.72 -5.19
C LEU A 429 -26.75 -26.64 -4.85
N GLN A 430 -27.93 -26.76 -5.46
CA GLN A 430 -29.11 -26.00 -5.05
C GLN A 430 -29.29 -26.17 -3.53
N LEU A 431 -29.32 -25.12 -2.73
CA LEU A 431 -29.72 -25.20 -1.33
C LEU A 431 -31.24 -25.28 -1.24
N GLY A 432 -31.75 -26.20 -0.43
CA GLY A 432 -33.17 -26.29 -0.09
C GLY A 432 -33.60 -25.14 0.81
N ILE A 433 -33.50 -23.90 0.32
CA ILE A 433 -34.31 -22.79 0.79
C ILE A 433 -35.60 -22.92 0.00
N ALA A 434 -36.69 -23.28 0.68
CA ALA A 434 -38.01 -23.35 0.07
C ALA A 434 -38.27 -22.09 -0.74
N LYS A 435 -38.46 -22.26 -2.06
CA LYS A 435 -39.11 -21.30 -2.97
C LYS A 435 -38.58 -19.87 -3.06
N ASN A 436 -37.29 -19.59 -2.84
CA ASN A 436 -36.71 -18.36 -3.37
C ASN A 436 -35.60 -18.69 -4.37
N ARG A 437 -36.00 -18.80 -5.64
CA ARG A 437 -35.12 -18.35 -6.73
C ARG A 437 -34.71 -16.93 -6.34
N VAL A 438 -33.47 -16.72 -5.93
CA VAL A 438 -32.86 -15.39 -6.10
C VAL A 438 -32.51 -15.30 -7.59
N SER A 439 -33.58 -15.21 -8.40
CA SER A 439 -33.54 -14.60 -9.73
C SER A 439 -33.50 -13.07 -9.63
N GLU A 440 -33.43 -12.54 -8.41
CA GLU A 440 -33.28 -11.12 -8.13
C GLU A 440 -31.80 -10.74 -8.09
N PRO A 441 -31.42 -9.59 -8.67
CA PRO A 441 -30.04 -9.12 -8.67
C PRO A 441 -29.57 -8.91 -7.24
N VAL A 442 -28.41 -9.48 -6.88
CA VAL A 442 -27.68 -9.09 -5.67
C VAL A 442 -27.24 -7.66 -5.89
N LYS A 443 -27.87 -6.70 -5.20
CA LYS A 443 -27.38 -5.33 -5.10
C LYS A 443 -26.37 -5.28 -3.97
N ALA A 444 -25.11 -5.10 -4.32
CA ALA A 444 -24.03 -4.89 -3.37
C ALA A 444 -23.48 -3.47 -3.49
N CYS A 445 -23.25 -2.80 -2.36
CA CYS A 445 -22.49 -1.56 -2.29
C CYS A 445 -21.04 -1.89 -1.92
N VAL A 446 -20.07 -1.35 -2.66
CA VAL A 446 -18.65 -1.32 -2.33
C VAL A 446 -18.29 0.07 -1.91
#